data_AF-A0AAT9HET6-F1
#
_entry.id   AF-A0AAT9HET6-F1
#
_cell.length_a   1.000
_cell.length_b   1.000
_cell.length_c   1.000
_cell.angle_alpha   90.00
_cell.angle_beta   90.00
_cell.angle_gamma   90.00
#
_symmetry.space_group_name_H-M   'P 1'
#
loop_
_entity.id
_entity.type
_entity.pdbx_description
1 polymer ?
#
loop_
_entity_poly.entity_id
_entity_poly.type
_entity_poly.pdbx_seq_one_letter_code
_entity_poly.pdbx_strand_id
1 'polypeptide(L)'
;MTRHPRRQGHGVRPRGGHHVSAVCGGQVGRCGRVLLAVLVTGFFLFRLIPGDPVKYMTGGRQVSAEQLATYRVEFGLDLPLWQQFTNYCGKALTGDLGTSYQFNAPVIDKISEALPNTLLLTGTAFVLYTVLGVVLGTRSAWRHGGSGTGSTRGWR
;
A
#
# COMPACT_ATOMS: atom_id res chain seq x y z
N MET A 1 -39.87 -49.72 -35.16
CA MET A 1 -38.68 -49.70 -34.29
C MET A 1 -37.90 -48.42 -34.57
N THR A 2 -38.35 -47.29 -34.03
CA THR A 2 -37.80 -45.95 -34.32
C THR A 2 -37.45 -45.26 -33.00
N ARG A 3 -36.15 -45.08 -32.74
CA ARG A 3 -35.64 -44.49 -31.49
C ARG A 3 -35.80 -42.97 -31.53
N HIS A 4 -36.62 -42.43 -30.62
CA HIS A 4 -36.64 -41.01 -30.30
C HIS A 4 -35.32 -40.58 -29.64
N PRO A 5 -34.67 -39.47 -30.06
CA PRO A 5 -33.54 -38.91 -29.33
C PRO A 5 -34.06 -38.07 -28.15
N ARG A 6 -33.65 -38.44 -26.93
CA ARG A 6 -33.91 -37.65 -25.72
C ARG A 6 -33.17 -36.30 -25.82
N ARG A 7 -33.90 -35.19 -25.85
CA ARG A 7 -33.37 -33.85 -25.57
C ARG A 7 -32.87 -33.82 -24.12
N GLN A 8 -31.56 -33.73 -23.93
CA GLN A 8 -30.97 -33.42 -22.64
C GLN A 8 -31.08 -31.91 -22.41
N GLY A 9 -31.94 -31.52 -21.46
CA GLY A 9 -32.01 -30.15 -20.98
C GLY A 9 -30.72 -29.80 -20.26
N HIS A 10 -29.93 -28.89 -20.83
CA HIS A 10 -28.81 -28.28 -20.13
C HIS A 10 -29.36 -27.41 -18.98
N GLY A 11 -29.34 -27.96 -17.77
CA GLY A 11 -29.58 -27.20 -16.55
C GLY A 11 -28.51 -26.14 -16.39
N VAL A 12 -28.87 -24.88 -16.59
CA VAL A 12 -28.05 -23.72 -16.24
C VAL A 12 -27.96 -23.70 -14.71
N ARG A 13 -26.81 -24.11 -14.16
CA ARG A 13 -26.58 -24.03 -12.72
C ARG A 13 -26.39 -22.56 -12.31
N PRO A 14 -27.14 -22.04 -11.33
CA PRO A 14 -26.88 -20.71 -10.80
C PRO A 14 -25.55 -20.72 -10.05
N ARG A 15 -24.58 -19.91 -10.49
CA ARG A 15 -23.33 -19.67 -9.75
C ARG A 15 -23.63 -18.73 -8.58
N GLY A 16 -23.62 -19.29 -7.37
CA GLY A 16 -23.94 -18.61 -6.12
C GLY A 16 -22.94 -17.52 -5.72
N GLY A 17 -23.47 -16.41 -5.21
CA GLY A 17 -22.78 -15.15 -4.88
C GLY A 17 -22.02 -15.14 -3.54
N HIS A 18 -21.11 -16.08 -3.32
CA HIS A 18 -20.30 -16.13 -2.07
C HIS A 18 -18.85 -15.62 -2.21
N HIS A 19 -18.45 -15.12 -3.39
CA HIS A 19 -17.05 -14.77 -3.66
C HIS A 19 -16.58 -13.44 -3.04
N VAL A 20 -17.48 -12.53 -2.65
CA VAL A 20 -17.09 -11.18 -2.19
C VAL A 20 -16.68 -11.17 -0.70
N SER A 21 -17.36 -11.96 0.13
CA SER A 21 -17.16 -11.98 1.59
C SER A 21 -15.87 -12.69 2.02
N ALA A 22 -15.42 -13.70 1.26
CA ALA A 22 -14.20 -14.46 1.54
C ALA A 22 -12.91 -13.70 1.17
N VAL A 23 -13.01 -12.70 0.28
CA VAL A 23 -11.87 -11.87 -0.14
C VAL A 23 -11.51 -10.85 0.94
N CYS A 24 -12.51 -10.24 1.60
CA CYS A 24 -12.29 -9.22 2.63
C CYS A 24 -11.46 -9.70 3.84
N GLY A 25 -11.65 -10.94 4.29
CA GLY A 25 -10.89 -11.51 5.42
C GLY A 25 -9.39 -11.70 5.12
N GLY A 26 -9.05 -12.07 3.88
CA GLY A 26 -7.64 -12.21 3.44
C GLY A 26 -6.96 -10.87 3.10
N GLN A 27 -7.71 -9.78 2.96
CA GLN A 27 -7.18 -8.44 2.67
C GLN A 27 -6.58 -7.79 3.93
N VAL A 28 -7.23 -7.92 5.09
CA VAL A 28 -6.79 -7.30 6.35
C VAL A 28 -5.41 -7.79 6.78
N GLY A 29 -5.15 -9.10 6.65
CA GLY A 29 -3.83 -9.67 6.94
C GLY A 29 -2.73 -9.25 5.95
N ARG A 30 -3.09 -8.82 4.73
CA ARG A 30 -2.12 -8.21 3.80
C ARG A 30 -1.82 -6.78 4.21
N CYS A 31 -2.83 -5.96 4.49
CA CYS A 31 -2.64 -4.58 4.94
C CYS A 31 -1.81 -4.50 6.22
N GLY A 32 -2.11 -5.35 7.22
CA GLY A 32 -1.35 -5.40 8.47
C GLY A 32 0.13 -5.74 8.28
N ARG A 33 0.45 -6.69 7.38
CA ARG A 33 1.86 -7.02 7.06
C ARG A 33 2.58 -5.87 6.37
N VAL A 34 1.91 -5.18 5.45
CA VAL A 34 2.50 -4.01 4.76
C VAL A 34 2.72 -2.87 5.76
N LEU A 35 1.76 -2.57 6.61
CA LEU A 35 1.91 -1.55 7.65
C LEU A 35 3.06 -1.87 8.60
N LEU A 36 3.15 -3.14 9.05
CA LEU A 36 4.27 -3.58 9.88
C LEU A 36 5.61 -3.43 9.16
N ALA A 37 5.69 -3.85 7.89
CA ALA A 37 6.89 -3.70 7.09
C ALA A 37 7.29 -2.23 6.93
N VAL A 38 6.33 -1.32 6.71
CA VAL A 38 6.57 0.12 6.60
C VAL A 38 7.07 0.70 7.92
N LEU A 39 6.45 0.36 9.05
CA LEU A 39 6.88 0.83 10.37
C LEU A 39 8.29 0.35 10.72
N VAL A 40 8.57 -0.94 10.52
CA VAL A 40 9.88 -1.53 10.77
C VAL A 40 10.93 -0.91 9.84
N THR A 41 10.66 -0.87 8.54
CA THR A 41 11.59 -0.31 7.56
C THR A 41 11.85 1.16 7.83
N GLY A 42 10.82 1.96 8.11
CA GLY A 42 10.97 3.37 8.46
C GLY A 42 11.87 3.57 9.68
N PHE A 43 11.61 2.84 10.76
CA PHE A 43 12.42 2.91 11.99
C PHE A 43 13.90 2.56 11.74
N PHE A 44 14.18 1.47 11.02
CA PHE A 44 15.54 1.06 10.73
C PHE A 44 16.23 1.95 9.68
N LEU A 45 15.51 2.43 8.68
CA LEU A 45 16.06 3.32 7.64
C LEU A 45 16.57 4.62 8.25
N PHE A 46 15.81 5.25 9.16
CA PHE A 46 16.27 6.43 9.89
C PHE A 46 17.50 6.16 10.76
N ARG A 47 17.67 4.94 11.26
CA ARG A 47 18.85 4.52 12.07
C ARG A 47 20.07 4.16 11.21
N LEU A 48 19.84 3.73 9.97
CA LEU A 48 20.88 3.37 9.00
C LEU A 48 21.52 4.60 8.36
N ILE A 49 20.87 5.76 8.38
CA ILE A 49 21.47 7.03 7.96
C ILE A 49 22.68 7.28 8.87
N PRO A 50 23.92 7.27 8.34
CA PRO A 50 25.11 7.47 9.14
C PRO A 50 25.18 8.93 9.59
N GLY A 51 24.81 9.18 10.85
CA GLY A 51 24.96 10.47 11.51
C GLY A 51 24.07 10.54 12.74
N ASP A 52 24.52 11.30 13.75
CA ASP A 52 23.69 11.59 14.92
C ASP A 52 22.46 12.37 14.42
N PRO A 53 21.22 11.88 14.60
CA PRO A 53 20.02 12.57 14.12
C PRO A 53 19.97 14.00 14.65
N VAL A 54 20.53 14.27 15.84
CA VAL A 54 20.64 15.63 16.39
C VAL A 54 21.52 16.53 15.52
N LYS A 55 22.60 16.02 14.92
CA LYS A 55 23.48 16.79 14.02
C LYS A 55 22.84 17.11 12.67
N TYR A 56 22.01 16.19 12.16
CA TYR A 56 21.22 16.45 10.95
C TYR A 56 20.11 17.46 11.22
N MET A 57 19.46 17.38 12.39
CA MET A 57 18.44 18.32 12.81
C MET A 57 18.95 19.75 12.99
N THR A 58 20.21 19.94 13.40
CA THR A 58 20.81 21.28 13.49
C THR A 58 21.39 21.80 12.18
N GLY A 59 21.21 21.10 11.06
CA GLY A 59 21.63 21.56 9.74
C GLY A 59 23.14 21.77 9.63
N GLY A 60 23.94 20.99 10.39
CA GLY A 60 25.40 21.15 10.43
C GLY A 60 25.90 22.27 11.35
N ARG A 61 25.02 22.95 12.10
CA ARG A 61 25.42 23.93 13.12
C ARG A 61 26.01 23.18 14.32
N GLN A 62 27.20 23.59 14.77
CA GLN A 62 27.83 23.04 15.96
C GLN A 62 26.97 23.41 17.18
N VAL A 63 26.25 22.42 17.70
CA VAL A 63 25.46 22.53 18.93
C VAL A 63 26.39 22.27 20.10
N SER A 64 26.23 22.99 21.22
CA SER A 64 27.02 22.72 22.42
C SER A 64 26.72 21.30 22.93
N ALA A 65 27.69 20.65 23.58
CA ALA A 65 27.52 19.29 24.10
C ALA A 65 26.33 19.16 25.07
N GLU A 66 26.04 20.23 25.81
CA GLU A 66 24.90 20.35 26.72
C GLU A 66 23.57 20.37 25.98
N GLN A 67 23.44 21.17 24.92
CA GLN A 67 22.23 21.21 24.09
C GLN A 67 22.00 19.87 23.39
N LEU A 68 23.07 19.20 22.95
CA LEU A 68 23.00 17.90 22.31
C LEU A 68 22.51 16.80 23.28
N ALA A 69 22.87 16.88 24.56
CA ALA A 69 22.36 16.00 25.60
C ALA A 69 20.88 16.25 25.89
N THR A 70 20.45 17.51 25.97
CA THR A 70 19.02 17.88 26.13
C THR A 70 18.18 17.33 24.98
N TYR A 71 18.64 17.48 23.74
CA TYR A 71 17.95 16.92 22.57
C TYR A 71 17.87 15.38 22.61
N ARG A 72 18.92 14.69 23.06
CA ARG A 72 18.88 13.21 23.18
C ARG A 72 17.84 12.74 24.19
N VAL A 73 17.67 13.47 25.29
CA VAL A 73 16.65 13.18 26.30
C VAL A 73 15.25 13.49 25.75
N GLU A 74 15.06 14.65 25.13
CA GLU A 74 13.76 15.05 24.53
C GLU A 74 13.29 14.10 23.42
N PHE A 75 14.22 13.58 22.60
CA PHE A 75 13.93 12.61 21.56
C PHE A 75 13.88 11.16 22.06
N GLY A 76 14.12 10.92 23.36
CA GLY A 76 14.12 9.57 23.94
C GLY A 76 15.22 8.67 23.38
N LEU A 77 16.30 9.25 22.84
CA LEU A 77 17.45 8.50 22.33
C LEU A 77 18.21 7.75 23.44
N ASP A 78 18.03 8.16 24.70
CA ASP A 78 18.56 7.50 25.89
C ASP A 78 17.79 6.23 26.30
N LEU A 79 16.60 5.98 25.73
CA LEU A 79 15.79 4.81 26.07
C LEU A 79 16.33 3.55 25.35
N PRO A 80 16.16 2.34 25.93
CA PRO A 80 16.50 1.10 25.23
C PRO A 80 15.70 0.98 23.92
N LEU A 81 16.32 0.38 22.88
CA LEU A 81 15.77 0.35 21.51
C LEU A 81 14.34 -0.17 21.42
N TRP A 82 13.97 -1.14 22.27
CA TRP A 82 12.62 -1.69 22.30
C TRP A 82 11.58 -0.63 22.72
N GLN A 83 11.91 0.24 23.70
CA GLN A 83 11.03 1.32 24.13
C GLN A 83 10.88 2.40 23.07
N GLN A 84 11.98 2.73 22.37
CA GLN A 84 11.93 3.67 21.25
C GLN A 84 10.98 3.16 20.16
N PHE A 85 11.06 1.87 19.83
CA PHE A 85 10.18 1.26 18.84
C PHE A 85 8.73 1.18 19.31
N THR A 86 8.45 0.75 20.56
CA THR A 86 7.07 0.68 21.06
C THR A 86 6.41 2.05 21.16
N ASN A 87 7.16 3.08 21.59
CA ASN A 87 6.66 4.46 21.62
C ASN A 87 6.41 4.99 20.21
N TYR A 88 7.30 4.70 19.26
CA TYR A 88 7.11 5.04 17.85
C TYR A 88 5.85 4.38 17.27
N CYS A 89 5.67 3.07 17.49
CA CYS A 89 4.47 2.36 17.04
C CYS A 89 3.19 2.88 17.72
N GLY A 90 3.24 3.15 19.04
CA GLY A 90 2.12 3.70 19.78
C GLY A 90 1.67 5.05 19.23
N LYS A 91 2.61 5.98 19.05
CA LYS A 91 2.35 7.30 18.46
C LYS A 91 1.81 7.22 17.03
N ALA A 92 2.39 6.34 16.20
CA ALA A 92 1.92 6.10 14.84
C ALA A 92 0.47 5.56 14.80
N LEU A 93 0.10 4.70 15.75
CA LEU A 93 -1.27 4.16 15.85
C LEU A 93 -2.28 5.20 16.37
N THR A 94 -1.86 6.14 17.21
CA THR A 94 -2.70 7.26 17.67
C THR A 94 -2.80 8.41 16.65
N GLY A 95 -2.15 8.29 15.49
CA GLY A 95 -2.10 9.33 14.47
C GLY A 95 -1.13 10.48 14.79
N ASP A 96 -0.36 10.36 15.86
CA ASP A 96 0.73 11.29 16.19
C ASP A 96 1.99 10.85 15.45
N LEU A 97 2.20 11.44 14.28
CA LEU A 97 3.39 11.18 13.46
C LEU A 97 4.60 12.02 13.90
N GLY A 98 4.45 12.79 14.98
CA GLY A 98 5.47 13.71 15.49
C GLY A 98 5.55 15.03 14.73
N THR A 99 6.57 15.81 15.07
CA THR A 99 6.89 17.08 14.44
C THR A 99 7.96 16.90 13.37
N SER A 100 7.77 17.54 12.22
CA SER A 100 8.76 17.58 11.16
C SER A 100 9.94 18.43 11.59
N TYR A 101 11.14 17.84 11.61
CA TYR A 101 12.36 18.55 12.02
C TYR A 101 12.82 19.63 11.04
N GLN A 102 12.48 19.48 9.75
CA GLN A 102 12.84 20.45 8.73
C GLN A 102 11.89 21.66 8.72
N PHE A 103 10.61 21.45 9.00
CA PHE A 103 9.57 22.48 8.92
C PHE A 103 9.07 22.96 10.28
N ASN A 104 9.54 22.37 11.39
CA ASN A 104 9.09 22.64 12.77
C ASN A 104 7.55 22.65 12.93
N ALA A 105 6.86 21.83 12.15
CA ALA A 105 5.40 21.75 12.12
C ALA A 105 4.96 20.29 12.29
N PRO A 106 3.76 20.03 12.83
CA PRO A 106 3.19 18.68 12.90
C PRO A 106 3.19 18.02 11.52
N VAL A 107 3.65 16.77 11.43
CA VAL A 107 3.69 16.03 10.16
C VAL A 107 2.29 15.87 9.56
N ILE A 108 1.27 15.74 10.41
CA ILE A 108 -0.13 15.60 9.99
C ILE A 108 -0.63 16.81 9.19
N ASP A 109 -0.17 18.02 9.53
CA ASP A 109 -0.54 19.25 8.82
C ASP A 109 0.09 19.29 7.43
N LYS A 110 1.31 18.76 7.29
CA LYS A 110 1.97 18.67 5.99
C LYS A 110 1.35 17.59 5.10
N ILE A 111 0.92 16.48 5.69
CA ILE A 111 0.19 15.45 4.97
C ILE A 111 -1.17 15.98 4.51
N SER A 112 -1.90 16.70 5.37
CA SER A 112 -3.21 17.26 5.02
C SER A 112 -3.11 18.36 3.95
N GLU A 113 -2.04 19.15 3.96
CA GLU A 113 -1.73 20.14 2.92
C GLU A 113 -1.42 19.49 1.57
N ALA A 114 -0.69 18.37 1.55
CA ALA A 114 -0.31 17.65 0.33
C ALA A 114 -1.37 16.67 -0.20
N LEU A 115 -2.31 16.25 0.65
CA LEU A 115 -3.35 15.26 0.35
C LEU A 115 -4.21 15.64 -0.86
N PRO A 116 -4.76 16.87 -0.96
CA PRO A 116 -5.61 17.27 -2.08
C PRO A 116 -4.91 17.16 -3.43
N ASN A 117 -3.65 17.59 -3.51
CA ASN A 117 -2.86 17.52 -4.74
C ASN A 117 -2.62 16.07 -5.17
N THR A 118 -2.27 15.21 -4.21
CA THR A 118 -2.05 13.78 -4.47
C THR A 118 -3.33 13.10 -4.92
N LEU A 119 -4.46 13.42 -4.30
CA LEU A 119 -5.77 12.89 -4.70
C LEU A 119 -6.18 13.36 -6.09
N LEU A 120 -5.93 14.62 -6.43
CA LEU A 120 -6.21 15.15 -7.77
C LEU A 120 -5.38 14.43 -8.83
N LEU A 121 -4.08 14.28 -8.60
CA LEU A 121 -3.15 13.61 -9.52
C LEU A 121 -3.48 12.11 -9.64
N THR A 122 -3.66 11.43 -8.52
CA THR A 122 -3.95 9.99 -8.51
C THR A 122 -5.32 9.71 -9.11
N GLY A 123 -6.33 10.53 -8.79
CA GLY A 123 -7.68 10.40 -9.30
C GLY A 123 -7.75 10.61 -10.81
N THR A 124 -7.10 11.66 -11.32
CA THR A 124 -7.03 11.90 -12.78
C THR A 124 -6.27 10.78 -13.50
N ALA A 125 -5.13 10.35 -12.98
CA ALA A 125 -4.38 9.23 -13.53
C ALA A 125 -5.19 7.93 -13.52
N PHE A 126 -5.93 7.64 -12.44
CA PHE A 126 -6.77 6.46 -12.33
C PHE A 126 -7.90 6.45 -13.36
N VAL A 127 -8.56 7.59 -13.58
CA VAL A 127 -9.59 7.73 -14.61
C VAL A 127 -9.00 7.47 -15.99
N LEU A 128 -7.89 8.12 -16.33
CA LEU A 128 -7.23 7.96 -17.63
C LEU A 128 -6.78 6.52 -17.85
N TYR A 129 -6.12 5.91 -16.86
CA TYR A 129 -5.67 4.52 -16.91
C TYR A 129 -6.85 3.57 -17.12
N THR A 130 -7.95 3.76 -16.40
CA THR A 130 -9.14 2.91 -16.52
C THR A 130 -9.76 3.04 -17.91
N VAL A 131 -9.93 4.26 -18.42
CA VAL A 131 -10.50 4.49 -19.76
C VAL A 131 -9.62 3.85 -20.82
N LEU A 132 -8.30 4.10 -20.79
CA LEU A 132 -7.36 3.53 -21.74
C LEU A 132 -7.32 2.00 -21.64
N GLY A 133 -7.27 1.46 -20.43
CA GLY A 133 -7.27 0.02 -20.17
C GLY A 133 -8.52 -0.66 -20.70
N VAL A 134 -9.70 -0.06 -20.52
CA VAL A 134 -10.96 -0.58 -21.05
C VAL A 134 -10.99 -0.52 -22.58
N VAL A 135 -10.59 0.61 -23.19
CA VAL A 135 -10.56 0.75 -24.66
C VAL A 135 -9.59 -0.23 -25.30
N LEU A 136 -8.37 -0.33 -24.78
CA LEU A 136 -7.36 -1.24 -25.31
C LEU A 136 -7.73 -2.70 -25.03
N GLY A 137 -8.27 -3.01 -23.85
CA GLY A 137 -8.73 -4.33 -23.48
C GLY A 137 -9.88 -4.81 -24.36
N THR A 138 -10.89 -3.97 -24.61
CA THR A 138 -12.02 -4.30 -25.49
C THR A 138 -11.58 -4.47 -26.94
N ARG A 139 -10.72 -3.58 -27.46
CA ARG A 139 -10.15 -3.70 -28.81
C ARG A 139 -9.32 -4.97 -28.97
N SER A 140 -8.54 -5.34 -27.95
CA SER A 140 -7.77 -6.60 -27.94
C SER A 140 -8.70 -7.82 -27.96
N ALA A 141 -9.74 -7.82 -27.12
CA ALA A 141 -10.70 -8.92 -27.05
C ALA A 141 -11.43 -9.14 -28.38
N TRP A 142 -11.82 -8.07 -29.08
CA TRP A 142 -12.47 -8.15 -30.39
C TRP A 142 -11.55 -8.73 -31.47
N ARG A 143 -10.24 -8.48 -31.39
CA ARG A 143 -9.27 -9.01 -32.36
C ARG A 143 -8.85 -10.46 -32.06
N HIS A 144 -8.98 -10.92 -30.81
CA HIS A 144 -8.62 -12.28 -30.39
C HIS A 144 -9.80 -13.28 -30.42
N GLY A 145 -11.03 -12.84 -30.75
CA GLY A 145 -12.17 -13.73 -30.94
C GLY A 145 -12.12 -14.64 -32.17
N GLY A 146 -11.10 -14.49 -33.04
CA GLY A 146 -10.98 -15.24 -34.30
C GLY A 146 -9.93 -16.36 -34.34
N SER A 147 -8.97 -16.40 -33.40
CA SER A 147 -7.76 -17.24 -33.54
C SER A 147 -7.49 -18.16 -32.34
N GLY A 148 -8.55 -18.76 -31.78
CA GLY A 148 -8.46 -19.77 -30.71
C GLY A 148 -9.20 -21.09 -30.98
N THR A 149 -9.89 -21.23 -32.12
CA THR A 149 -10.59 -22.47 -32.50
C THR A 149 -9.82 -23.17 -33.61
N GLY A 150 -8.63 -23.67 -33.29
CA GLY A 150 -7.84 -24.52 -34.16
C GLY A 150 -7.10 -25.56 -33.33
N SER A 151 -7.30 -26.84 -33.63
CA SER A 151 -6.57 -27.99 -33.09
C SER A 151 -7.04 -28.62 -31.77
N THR A 152 -8.27 -29.17 -31.74
CA THR A 152 -8.56 -30.39 -30.96
C THR A 152 -9.19 -31.51 -31.80
N ARG A 153 -9.11 -31.43 -33.14
CA ARG A 153 -9.66 -32.49 -34.01
C ARG A 153 -8.55 -33.45 -34.45
N GLY A 154 -8.53 -34.62 -33.81
CA GLY A 154 -8.09 -35.85 -34.45
C GLY A 154 -6.74 -36.42 -34.01
N TRP A 155 -6.71 -37.06 -32.84
CA TRP A 155 -5.92 -38.28 -32.68
C TRP A 155 -6.90 -39.44 -32.64
N ARG A 156 -7.09 -40.06 -33.80
CA ARG A 156 -7.67 -41.39 -34.02
C ARG A 156 -6.74 -42.14 -34.94
#